data_AF-A0A963AEC5-F1
#
_entry.id   AF-A0A963AEC5-F1
#
_cell.length_a   1.000
_cell.length_b   1.000
_cell.length_c   1.000
_cell.angle_alpha   90.00
_cell.angle_beta   90.00
_cell.angle_gamma   90.00
#
_symmetry.space_group_name_H-M   'P 1'
#
loop_
_entity.id
_entity.type
_entity.pdbx_description
1 polymer ?
#
loop_
_entity_poly.entity_id
_entity_poly.type
_entity_poly.pdbx_seq_one_letter_code
_entity_poly.pdbx_strand_id
1 'polypeptide(L)'
;MTRFMAPRYFDREQLQAVETLLEHLEIGDDEGRRIFIIALEYELAEYDNTSQNNNPPPPLPSPPENFQRVASAAEELCRALQSLPEDEGATVLHTLTGSDPFQRIYNTDYLNALQRHAERLADACRAARPVKLTPAAPLSENQAQFINILAEAYWECFETQPNVDGLQPFAALVNGIIDICQLGIELDHPQLELLLSGRNATGT
;
A
#
# COMPACT_ATOMS: atom_id res chain seq x y z
N MET A 1 -1.18 -22.20 29.81
CA MET A 1 0.28 -22.13 29.98
C MET A 1 0.78 -21.08 29.00
N THR A 2 0.97 -19.85 29.44
CA THR A 2 1.44 -18.75 28.57
C THR A 2 2.92 -18.98 28.30
N ARG A 3 3.27 -19.31 27.05
CA ARG A 3 4.65 -19.47 26.61
C ARG A 3 5.23 -18.05 26.52
N PHE A 4 6.25 -17.75 27.32
CA PHE A 4 6.97 -16.49 27.17
C PHE A 4 7.71 -16.52 25.83
N MET A 5 7.30 -15.68 24.90
CA MET A 5 7.86 -15.60 23.56
C MET A 5 8.66 -14.30 23.45
N ALA A 6 9.89 -14.39 22.97
CA ALA A 6 10.69 -13.20 22.69
C ALA A 6 10.12 -12.49 21.45
N PRO A 7 10.01 -11.16 21.44
CA PRO A 7 9.55 -10.42 20.28
C PRO A 7 10.53 -10.59 19.10
N ARG A 8 9.99 -10.53 17.90
CA ARG A 8 10.78 -10.44 16.67
C ARG A 8 11.13 -8.97 16.48
N TYR A 9 12.30 -8.58 16.95
CA TYR A 9 12.77 -7.21 16.78
C TYR A 9 12.87 -6.85 15.30
N PHE A 10 12.38 -5.66 14.96
CA PHE A 10 12.65 -5.09 13.66
C PHE A 10 14.13 -4.79 13.51
N ASP A 11 14.67 -5.04 12.31
CA ASP A 11 15.92 -4.40 11.95
C ASP A 11 15.70 -2.88 11.76
N ARG A 12 16.81 -2.14 11.64
CA ARG A 12 16.75 -0.68 11.55
C ARG A 12 15.99 -0.19 10.32
N GLU A 13 16.06 -0.91 9.21
CA GLU A 13 15.40 -0.53 7.96
C GLU A 13 13.90 -0.78 8.05
N GLN A 14 13.50 -1.94 8.59
CA GLN A 14 12.11 -2.27 8.84
C GLN A 14 11.47 -1.31 9.84
N LEU A 15 12.15 -1.02 10.96
CA LEU A 15 11.65 -0.09 11.97
C LEU A 15 11.40 1.29 11.36
N GLN A 16 12.37 1.82 10.63
CA GLN A 16 12.24 3.12 9.97
C GLN A 16 11.12 3.11 8.92
N ALA A 17 10.93 2.02 8.19
CA ALA A 17 9.85 1.88 7.22
C ALA A 17 8.47 1.85 7.89
N VAL A 18 8.32 1.16 9.03
CA VAL A 18 7.07 1.13 9.80
C VAL A 18 6.77 2.50 10.39
N GLU A 19 7.76 3.19 10.97
CA GLU A 19 7.60 4.55 11.48
C GLU A 19 7.17 5.52 10.36
N THR A 20 7.85 5.47 9.21
CA THR A 20 7.52 6.30 8.05
C THR A 20 6.10 6.00 7.53
N LEU A 21 5.69 4.73 7.54
CA LEU A 21 4.35 4.31 7.13
C LEU A 21 3.28 4.89 8.08
N LEU A 22 3.49 4.77 9.39
CA LEU A 22 2.57 5.30 10.40
C LEU A 22 2.47 6.82 10.35
N GLU A 23 3.59 7.51 10.12
CA GLU A 23 3.63 8.96 9.89
C GLU A 23 2.88 9.36 8.62
N HIS A 24 3.15 8.67 7.50
CA HIS A 24 2.53 8.96 6.22
C HIS A 24 1.01 8.78 6.24
N LEU A 25 0.53 7.80 7.00
CA LEU A 25 -0.88 7.52 7.19
C LEU A 25 -1.52 8.39 8.29
N GLU A 26 -0.75 9.28 8.92
CA GLU A 26 -1.18 10.17 10.00
C GLU A 26 -1.82 9.41 11.19
N ILE A 27 -1.34 8.20 11.49
CA ILE A 27 -1.92 7.33 12.51
C ILE A 27 -1.22 7.55 13.86
N GLY A 28 -2.00 7.87 14.89
CA GLY A 28 -1.53 7.95 16.27
C GLY A 28 -0.53 9.06 16.54
N ASP A 29 -0.26 9.30 17.82
CA ASP A 29 0.87 10.12 18.28
C ASP A 29 2.13 9.26 18.48
N ASP A 30 3.23 9.89 18.86
CA ASP A 30 4.53 9.22 19.01
C ASP A 30 4.47 8.04 20.00
N GLU A 31 3.69 8.16 21.07
CA GLU A 31 3.57 7.11 22.09
C GLU A 31 2.69 5.95 21.58
N GLY A 32 1.55 6.25 20.96
CA GLY A 32 0.68 5.24 20.34
C GLY A 32 1.41 4.44 19.27
N ARG A 33 2.19 5.10 18.41
CA ARG A 33 3.01 4.43 17.37
C ARG A 33 4.05 3.51 18.00
N ARG A 34 4.71 3.94 19.08
CA ARG A 34 5.70 3.13 19.78
C ARG A 34 5.09 1.88 20.41
N ILE A 35 3.95 2.03 21.10
CA ILE A 35 3.24 0.90 21.71
C ILE A 35 2.79 -0.09 20.63
N PHE A 36 2.26 0.42 19.52
CA PHE A 36 1.82 -0.38 18.39
C PHE A 36 2.98 -1.16 17.75
N ILE A 37 4.15 -0.54 17.55
CA ILE A 37 5.35 -1.22 17.03
C ILE A 37 5.77 -2.36 17.96
N ILE A 38 5.78 -2.14 19.27
CA ILE A 38 6.13 -3.19 20.24
C ILE A 38 5.12 -4.35 20.16
N ALA A 39 3.81 -4.05 20.13
CA ALA A 39 2.79 -5.08 19.97
C ALA A 39 3.02 -5.88 18.67
N LEU A 40 3.29 -5.19 17.57
CA LEU A 40 3.57 -5.80 16.27
C LEU A 40 4.79 -6.74 16.31
N GLU A 41 5.86 -6.39 17.01
CA GLU A 41 7.03 -7.27 17.16
C GLU A 41 6.70 -8.61 17.88
N TYR A 42 5.79 -8.59 18.85
CA TYR A 42 5.30 -9.80 19.50
C TYR A 42 4.41 -10.62 18.55
N GLU A 43 3.48 -9.98 17.86
CA GLU A 43 2.58 -10.67 16.93
C GLU A 43 3.33 -11.31 15.75
N LEU A 44 4.37 -10.65 15.25
CA LEU A 44 5.22 -11.20 14.21
C LEU A 44 6.00 -12.43 14.68
N ALA A 45 6.48 -12.44 15.93
CA ALA A 45 7.10 -13.62 16.49
C ALA A 45 6.12 -14.79 16.61
N GLU A 46 4.83 -14.52 16.89
CA GLU A 46 3.80 -15.56 17.01
C GLU A 46 3.44 -16.10 15.62
N TYR A 47 3.32 -15.20 14.65
CA TYR A 47 3.10 -15.53 13.26
C TYR A 47 4.23 -16.40 12.67
N ASP A 48 5.50 -16.05 12.93
CA ASP A 48 6.64 -16.85 12.45
C ASP A 48 6.66 -18.26 13.05
N ASN A 49 6.41 -18.38 14.36
CA ASN A 49 6.38 -19.67 15.06
C ASN A 49 5.26 -20.58 14.54
N THR A 50 4.13 -20.01 14.15
CA THR A 50 2.99 -20.77 13.61
C THR A 50 3.13 -21.04 12.11
N SER A 51 3.82 -20.17 11.36
CA SER A 51 4.02 -20.27 9.92
C SER A 51 5.14 -21.23 9.52
N GLN A 52 6.16 -21.44 10.36
CA GLN A 52 7.24 -22.43 10.14
C GLN A 52 6.76 -23.89 10.05
N ASN A 53 5.46 -24.16 10.24
CA ASN A 53 4.84 -25.47 10.03
C ASN A 53 4.23 -25.69 8.63
N ASN A 54 4.29 -24.73 7.69
CA ASN A 54 3.75 -24.91 6.34
C ASN A 54 4.71 -24.45 5.21
N ASN A 55 4.67 -25.19 4.08
CA ASN A 55 5.59 -25.27 2.93
C ASN A 55 6.01 -23.93 2.25
N PRO A 56 7.11 -23.91 1.46
CA PRO A 56 7.68 -22.69 0.85
C PRO A 56 6.89 -22.19 -0.38
N PRO A 57 7.00 -20.88 -0.72
CA PRO A 57 6.21 -20.24 -1.78
C PRO A 57 6.72 -20.56 -3.20
N PRO A 58 5.82 -20.62 -4.21
CA PRO A 58 6.15 -20.87 -5.61
C PRO A 58 6.76 -19.63 -6.32
N PRO A 59 7.42 -19.82 -7.49
CA PRO A 59 8.10 -18.74 -8.21
C PRO A 59 7.14 -17.72 -8.87
N LEU A 60 7.59 -16.47 -8.92
CA LEU A 60 6.82 -15.28 -9.34
C LEU A 60 6.51 -15.22 -10.86
N PRO A 61 5.28 -14.81 -11.26
CA PRO A 61 4.89 -14.59 -12.66
C PRO A 61 5.09 -13.14 -13.15
N SER A 62 5.21 -12.98 -14.48
CA SER A 62 5.43 -11.73 -15.23
C SER A 62 4.20 -10.80 -15.32
N PRO A 63 4.38 -9.46 -15.54
CA PRO A 63 3.30 -8.47 -15.54
C PRO A 63 2.26 -8.62 -16.66
N PRO A 64 1.02 -8.13 -16.45
CA PRO A 64 -0.09 -8.30 -17.38
C PRO A 64 -0.07 -7.22 -18.49
N GLU A 65 -0.57 -7.58 -19.68
CA GLU A 65 -0.49 -6.79 -20.91
C GLU A 65 -1.07 -5.36 -20.83
N ASN A 66 -2.01 -5.10 -19.91
CA ASN A 66 -2.65 -3.79 -19.77
C ASN A 66 -1.71 -2.74 -19.13
N PHE A 67 -0.90 -3.11 -18.14
CA PHE A 67 0.09 -2.19 -17.56
C PHE A 67 1.21 -1.90 -18.55
N GLN A 68 1.56 -2.87 -19.39
CA GLN A 68 2.50 -2.65 -20.48
C GLN A 68 2.02 -1.54 -21.42
N ARG A 69 0.74 -1.56 -21.82
CA ARG A 69 0.17 -0.53 -22.71
C ARG A 69 0.13 0.85 -22.06
N VAL A 70 -0.22 0.94 -20.77
CA VAL A 70 -0.23 2.21 -20.05
C VAL A 70 1.20 2.76 -19.88
N ALA A 71 2.16 1.90 -19.57
CA ALA A 71 3.57 2.27 -19.52
C ALA A 71 4.06 2.80 -20.88
N SER A 72 3.76 2.10 -21.98
CA SER A 72 4.11 2.54 -23.34
C SER A 72 3.48 3.90 -23.67
N ALA A 73 2.20 4.10 -23.36
CA ALA A 73 1.51 5.36 -23.64
C ALA A 73 2.08 6.53 -22.81
N ALA A 74 2.45 6.28 -21.55
CA ALA A 74 3.08 7.26 -20.68
C ALA A 74 4.49 7.63 -21.18
N GLU A 75 5.27 6.67 -21.67
CA GLU A 75 6.57 6.93 -22.29
C GLU A 75 6.46 7.72 -23.60
N GLU A 76 5.47 7.39 -24.44
CA GLU A 76 5.19 8.14 -25.66
C GLU A 76 4.82 9.59 -25.34
N LEU A 77 4.01 9.81 -24.30
CA LEU A 77 3.68 11.16 -23.83
C LEU A 77 4.92 11.91 -23.30
N CYS A 78 5.76 11.26 -22.49
CA CYS A 78 7.03 11.86 -22.03
C CYS A 78 7.91 12.26 -23.21
N ARG A 79 8.07 11.37 -24.19
CA ARG A 79 8.89 11.65 -25.36
C ARG A 79 8.32 12.81 -26.18
N ALA A 80 7.01 12.83 -26.39
CA ALA A 80 6.34 13.92 -27.10
C ALA A 80 6.55 15.27 -26.39
N LEU A 81 6.39 15.31 -25.06
CA LEU A 81 6.62 16.51 -24.26
C LEU A 81 8.09 16.96 -24.25
N GLN A 82 9.04 16.03 -24.19
CA GLN A 82 10.47 16.34 -24.26
C GLN A 82 10.92 16.85 -25.63
N SER A 83 10.30 16.35 -26.70
CA SER A 83 10.59 16.77 -28.07
C SER A 83 9.84 18.02 -28.50
N LEU A 84 8.96 18.56 -27.64
CA LEU A 84 8.06 19.64 -27.99
C LEU A 84 8.85 20.95 -28.18
N PRO A 85 8.80 21.57 -29.37
CA PRO A 85 9.36 22.90 -29.58
C PRO A 85 8.73 23.94 -28.64
N GLU A 86 9.49 24.98 -28.30
CA GLU A 86 9.07 26.00 -27.32
C GLU A 86 7.81 26.76 -27.76
N ASP A 87 7.65 26.97 -29.07
CA ASP A 87 6.50 27.58 -29.74
C ASP A 87 5.26 26.66 -29.76
N GLU A 88 5.46 25.36 -29.93
CA GLU A 88 4.38 24.37 -29.79
C GLU A 88 3.95 24.22 -28.33
N GLY A 89 4.89 24.28 -27.38
CA GLY A 89 4.61 24.28 -25.94
C GLY A 89 3.73 25.46 -25.50
N ALA A 90 4.04 26.66 -25.99
CA ALA A 90 3.20 27.83 -25.75
C ALA A 90 1.78 27.66 -26.33
N THR A 91 1.66 27.02 -27.49
CA THR A 91 0.36 26.73 -28.12
C THR A 91 -0.47 25.76 -27.27
N VAL A 92 0.14 24.67 -26.79
CA VAL A 92 -0.53 23.69 -25.92
C VAL A 92 -1.03 24.35 -24.63
N LEU A 93 -0.19 25.16 -23.98
CA LEU A 93 -0.56 25.88 -22.76
C LEU A 93 -1.71 26.87 -23.01
N HIS A 94 -1.69 27.55 -24.15
CA HIS A 94 -2.76 28.47 -24.54
C HIS A 94 -4.09 27.72 -24.76
N THR A 95 -4.06 26.59 -25.46
CA THR A 95 -5.25 25.75 -25.67
C THR A 95 -5.81 25.18 -24.36
N LEU A 96 -4.94 24.73 -23.45
CA LEU A 96 -5.35 24.25 -22.12
C LEU A 96 -6.03 25.35 -21.32
N THR A 97 -5.45 26.56 -21.31
CA THR A 97 -6.02 27.72 -20.62
C THR A 97 -7.39 28.09 -21.19
N GLY A 98 -7.54 28.08 -22.53
CA GLY A 98 -8.82 28.41 -23.19
C GLY A 98 -9.91 27.36 -23.02
N SER A 99 -9.53 26.11 -22.71
CA SER A 99 -10.48 24.99 -22.54
C SER A 99 -10.83 24.72 -21.08
N ASP A 100 -10.17 25.38 -20.13
CA ASP A 100 -10.37 25.15 -18.70
C ASP A 100 -11.44 26.09 -18.10
N PRO A 101 -12.64 25.57 -17.73
CA PRO A 101 -13.68 26.38 -17.10
C PRO A 101 -13.27 26.90 -15.71
N PHE A 102 -12.24 26.32 -15.09
CA PHE A 102 -11.74 26.72 -13.78
C PHE A 102 -10.60 27.75 -13.85
N GLN A 103 -10.21 28.18 -15.06
CA GLN A 103 -9.19 29.22 -15.29
C GLN A 103 -7.89 29.00 -14.53
N ARG A 104 -7.42 27.76 -14.46
CA ARG A 104 -6.14 27.41 -13.85
C ARG A 104 -5.01 28.01 -14.67
N ILE A 105 -3.92 28.34 -14.00
CA ILE A 105 -2.72 28.86 -14.64
C ILE A 105 -1.90 27.68 -15.15
N TYR A 106 -1.73 27.62 -16.48
CA TYR A 106 -0.88 26.66 -17.15
C TYR A 106 0.40 27.36 -17.63
N ASN A 107 1.55 26.92 -17.17
CA ASN A 107 2.86 27.43 -17.55
C ASN A 107 3.82 26.29 -17.87
N THR A 108 5.08 26.60 -18.20
CA THR A 108 6.09 25.58 -18.49
C THR A 108 6.30 24.60 -17.32
N ASP A 109 6.15 25.06 -16.07
CA ASP A 109 6.25 24.18 -14.89
C ASP A 109 5.15 23.11 -14.88
N TYR A 110 3.97 23.41 -15.42
CA TYR A 110 2.89 22.45 -15.59
C TYR A 110 3.27 21.34 -16.56
N LEU A 111 3.87 21.66 -17.72
CA LEU A 111 4.35 20.65 -18.66
C LEU A 111 5.47 19.79 -18.06
N ASN A 112 6.39 20.41 -17.32
CA ASN A 112 7.44 19.70 -16.57
C ASN A 112 6.86 18.79 -15.47
N ALA A 113 5.78 19.21 -14.81
CA ALA A 113 5.07 18.39 -13.83
C ALA A 113 4.36 17.22 -14.52
N LEU A 114 3.67 17.47 -15.63
CA LEU A 114 2.99 16.44 -16.42
C LEU A 114 3.96 15.38 -16.92
N GLN A 115 5.13 15.79 -17.41
CA GLN A 115 6.21 14.88 -17.82
C GLN A 115 6.66 14.01 -16.63
N ARG A 116 6.95 14.59 -15.47
CA ARG A 116 7.35 13.84 -14.26
C ARG A 116 6.25 12.87 -13.81
N HIS A 117 4.98 13.25 -13.94
CA HIS A 117 3.86 12.36 -13.62
C HIS A 117 3.77 11.19 -14.61
N ALA A 118 3.96 11.44 -15.90
CA ALA A 118 3.99 10.38 -16.91
C ALA A 118 5.17 9.43 -16.72
N GLU A 119 6.37 9.94 -16.37
CA GLU A 119 7.53 9.10 -16.01
C GLU A 119 7.22 8.21 -14.80
N ARG A 120 6.68 8.81 -13.73
CA ARG A 120 6.26 8.05 -12.54
C ARG A 120 5.18 7.02 -12.84
N LEU A 121 4.24 7.33 -13.74
CA LEU A 121 3.19 6.40 -14.15
C LEU A 121 3.78 5.23 -14.94
N ALA A 122 4.71 5.49 -15.86
CA ALA A 122 5.41 4.45 -16.61
C ALA A 122 6.20 3.53 -15.67
N ASP A 123 6.95 4.12 -14.72
CA ASP A 123 7.70 3.37 -13.71
C ASP A 123 6.78 2.57 -12.79
N ALA A 124 5.69 3.17 -12.33
CA ALA A 124 4.68 2.49 -11.52
C ALA A 124 4.03 1.34 -12.30
N CYS A 125 3.73 1.49 -13.58
CA CYS A 125 3.15 0.43 -14.41
C CYS A 125 4.17 -0.69 -14.72
N ARG A 126 5.46 -0.37 -14.84
CA ARG A 126 6.53 -1.38 -14.97
C ARG A 126 6.79 -2.12 -13.67
N ALA A 127 6.73 -1.41 -12.55
CA ALA A 127 6.83 -1.96 -11.21
C ALA A 127 5.54 -2.67 -10.77
N ALA A 128 4.41 -2.36 -11.42
CA ALA A 128 3.11 -2.94 -11.13
C ALA A 128 3.18 -4.44 -11.37
N ARG A 129 3.10 -5.17 -10.26
CA ARG A 129 2.86 -6.60 -10.30
C ARG A 129 1.45 -6.83 -10.83
N PRO A 130 1.20 -7.90 -11.60
CA PRO A 130 -0.16 -8.32 -11.87
C PRO A 130 -0.79 -8.64 -10.51
N VAL A 131 -1.70 -7.79 -10.04
CA VAL A 131 -2.72 -8.24 -9.10
C VAL A 131 -3.62 -9.15 -9.93
N LYS A 132 -3.28 -10.42 -9.95
CA LYS A 132 -4.15 -11.43 -10.52
C LYS A 132 -5.39 -11.41 -9.62
N LEU A 133 -6.51 -10.89 -10.14
CA LEU A 133 -7.86 -11.15 -9.61
C LEU A 133 -8.23 -12.65 -9.78
N THR A 134 -7.28 -13.55 -9.54
CA THR A 134 -7.62 -14.83 -8.94
C THR A 134 -8.18 -14.47 -7.57
N PRO A 135 -9.34 -15.00 -7.14
CA PRO A 135 -9.73 -14.88 -5.75
C PRO A 135 -8.51 -15.27 -4.92
N ALA A 136 -8.03 -14.35 -4.08
CA ALA A 136 -6.86 -14.60 -3.25
C ALA A 136 -7.08 -15.97 -2.59
N ALA A 137 -6.02 -16.78 -2.55
CA ALA A 137 -6.12 -18.07 -1.87
C ALA A 137 -6.74 -17.82 -0.49
N PRO A 138 -7.70 -18.66 -0.04
CA PRO A 138 -8.33 -18.45 1.25
C PRO A 138 -7.23 -18.31 2.30
N LEU A 139 -7.27 -17.22 3.06
CA LEU A 139 -6.31 -16.97 4.12
C LEU A 139 -6.25 -18.21 5.02
N SER A 140 -5.03 -18.65 5.31
CA SER A 140 -4.85 -19.67 6.34
C SER A 140 -5.34 -19.14 7.69
N GLU A 141 -5.68 -20.06 8.59
CA GLU A 141 -6.13 -19.72 9.95
C GLU A 141 -5.14 -18.79 10.66
N ASN A 142 -3.84 -19.04 10.52
CA ASN A 142 -2.78 -18.20 11.11
C ASN A 142 -2.74 -16.79 10.51
N GLN A 143 -2.95 -16.66 9.19
CA GLN A 143 -2.97 -15.35 8.52
C GLN A 143 -4.20 -14.53 8.93
N ALA A 144 -5.37 -15.18 8.99
CA ALA A 144 -6.60 -14.56 9.48
C ALA A 144 -6.47 -14.16 10.95
N GLN A 145 -5.86 -15.00 11.78
CA GLN A 145 -5.61 -14.71 13.19
C GLN A 145 -4.67 -13.52 13.36
N PHE A 146 -3.54 -13.50 12.65
CA PHE A 146 -2.60 -12.38 12.69
C PHE A 146 -3.27 -11.04 12.31
N ILE A 147 -4.05 -11.02 11.23
CA ILE A 147 -4.77 -9.80 10.80
C ILE A 147 -5.79 -9.36 11.86
N ASN A 148 -6.48 -10.30 12.51
CA ASN A 148 -7.42 -9.99 13.59
C ASN A 148 -6.72 -9.40 14.82
N ILE A 149 -5.59 -9.96 15.24
CA ILE A 149 -4.86 -9.42 16.38
C ILE A 149 -4.27 -8.05 16.03
N LEU A 150 -3.79 -7.86 14.80
CA LEU A 150 -3.32 -6.56 14.32
C LEU A 150 -4.43 -5.50 14.34
N ALA A 151 -5.66 -5.87 13.95
CA ALA A 151 -6.83 -5.01 14.04
C ALA A 151 -7.21 -4.67 15.50
N GLU A 152 -6.95 -5.57 16.44
CA GLU A 152 -7.17 -5.33 17.87
C GLU A 152 -6.13 -4.39 18.45
N ALA A 153 -4.84 -4.66 18.21
CA ALA A 153 -3.75 -3.78 18.59
C ALA A 153 -3.91 -2.37 18.00
N TYR A 154 -4.37 -2.27 16.76
CA TYR A 154 -4.70 -0.99 16.12
C TYR A 154 -5.77 -0.22 16.89
N TRP A 155 -6.87 -0.87 17.25
CA TRP A 155 -7.94 -0.25 18.02
C TRP A 155 -7.47 0.14 19.43
N GLU A 156 -6.73 -0.73 20.12
CA GLU A 156 -6.23 -0.48 21.47
C GLU A 156 -5.21 0.68 21.51
N CYS A 157 -4.35 0.78 20.49
CA CYS A 157 -3.30 1.80 20.45
C CYS A 157 -3.80 3.17 19.96
N PHE A 158 -4.78 3.18 19.05
CA PHE A 158 -5.19 4.40 18.35
C PHE A 158 -6.65 4.81 18.58
N GLU A 159 -7.40 4.04 19.39
CA GLU A 159 -8.82 4.24 19.69
C GLU A 159 -9.70 4.41 18.43
N THR A 160 -9.23 3.89 17.29
CA THR A 160 -9.84 4.06 15.98
C THR A 160 -10.29 2.71 15.47
N GLN A 161 -11.54 2.61 15.00
CA GLN A 161 -12.08 1.34 14.52
C GLN A 161 -11.43 0.95 13.19
N PRO A 162 -10.89 -0.28 13.05
CA PRO A 162 -10.34 -0.75 11.79
C PRO A 162 -11.45 -0.87 10.74
N ASN A 163 -11.21 -0.31 9.55
CA ASN A 163 -12.17 -0.29 8.44
C ASN A 163 -11.42 -0.43 7.10
N VAL A 164 -12.12 -1.00 6.11
CA VAL A 164 -11.70 -1.21 4.72
C VAL A 164 -12.14 -0.12 3.75
N ASP A 165 -12.93 0.86 4.19
CA ASP A 165 -13.31 1.99 3.35
C ASP A 165 -12.06 2.66 2.76
N GLY A 166 -12.03 2.89 1.45
CA GLY A 166 -10.83 3.25 0.68
C GLY A 166 -10.14 4.58 1.04
N LEU A 167 -10.61 5.27 2.07
CA LEU A 167 -10.00 6.47 2.66
C LEU A 167 -9.42 6.23 4.06
N GLN A 168 -9.60 5.04 4.63
CA GLN A 168 -9.19 4.73 6.01
C GLN A 168 -7.81 4.08 6.05
N PRO A 169 -6.98 4.46 7.04
CA PRO A 169 -5.56 4.13 7.03
C PRO A 169 -5.27 2.66 7.39
N PHE A 170 -6.22 1.94 7.99
CA PHE A 170 -6.02 0.56 8.43
C PHE A 170 -5.70 -0.41 7.28
N ALA A 171 -6.44 -0.37 6.16
CA ALA A 171 -6.15 -1.23 5.02
C ALA A 171 -4.77 -0.95 4.39
N ALA A 172 -4.37 0.32 4.33
CA ALA A 172 -3.03 0.71 3.87
C ALA A 172 -1.93 0.26 4.84
N LEU A 173 -2.19 0.36 6.14
CA LEU A 173 -1.28 -0.07 7.20
C LEU A 173 -1.02 -1.58 7.13
N VAL A 174 -2.08 -2.40 7.03
CA VAL A 174 -1.94 -3.87 6.98
C VAL A 174 -1.13 -4.29 5.75
N ASN A 175 -1.43 -3.72 4.58
CA ASN A 175 -0.67 -4.01 3.35
C ASN A 175 0.80 -3.56 3.47
N GLY A 176 1.05 -2.37 4.02
CA GLY A 176 2.40 -1.88 4.24
C GLY A 176 3.20 -2.76 5.21
N ILE A 177 2.58 -3.26 6.29
CA ILE A 177 3.21 -4.19 7.23
C ILE A 177 3.53 -5.53 6.55
N ILE A 178 2.60 -6.08 5.76
CA ILE A 178 2.82 -7.32 5.01
C ILE A 178 4.03 -7.18 4.06
N ASP A 179 4.14 -6.05 3.38
CA ASP A 179 5.23 -5.75 2.45
C ASP A 179 6.57 -5.56 3.17
N ILE A 180 6.62 -4.72 4.22
CA ILE A 180 7.83 -4.45 5.01
C ILE A 180 8.37 -5.73 5.66
N CYS A 181 7.46 -6.56 6.17
CA CYS A 181 7.83 -7.79 6.89
C CYS A 181 7.95 -9.01 5.98
N GLN A 182 7.62 -8.86 4.68
CA GLN A 182 7.66 -9.91 3.66
C GLN A 182 6.86 -11.18 4.05
N LEU A 183 5.66 -10.99 4.61
CA LEU A 183 4.88 -12.09 5.22
C LEU A 183 4.27 -13.06 4.21
N GLY A 184 4.36 -12.76 2.91
CA GLY A 184 3.79 -13.59 1.84
C GLY A 184 2.26 -13.73 1.92
N ILE A 185 1.59 -12.78 2.57
CA ILE A 185 0.13 -12.74 2.69
C ILE A 185 -0.43 -12.01 1.48
N GLU A 186 -1.23 -12.70 0.67
CA GLU A 186 -2.02 -12.06 -0.38
C GLU A 186 -3.36 -11.67 0.23
N LEU A 187 -3.50 -10.39 0.58
CA LEU A 187 -4.72 -9.85 1.18
C LEU A 187 -5.46 -8.99 0.17
N ASP A 188 -6.69 -9.39 -0.19
CA ASP A 188 -7.58 -8.56 -1.00
C ASP A 188 -8.61 -7.80 -0.14
N HIS A 189 -9.21 -6.77 -0.75
CA HIS A 189 -10.19 -5.91 -0.08
C HIS A 189 -11.41 -6.70 0.44
N PRO A 190 -12.04 -7.62 -0.33
CA PRO A 190 -13.13 -8.46 0.16
C PRO A 190 -12.76 -9.37 1.35
N GLN A 191 -11.56 -9.95 1.37
CA GLN A 191 -11.10 -10.77 2.49
C GLN A 191 -10.94 -9.95 3.76
N LEU A 192 -10.34 -8.76 3.66
CA LEU A 192 -10.21 -7.86 4.80
C LEU A 192 -11.59 -7.39 5.29
N GLU A 193 -12.52 -7.09 4.38
CA GLU A 193 -13.89 -6.72 4.74
C GLU A 193 -14.62 -7.83 5.48
N LEU A 194 -14.47 -9.09 5.01
CA LEU A 194 -15.06 -10.25 5.66
C LEU A 194 -14.51 -10.47 7.08
N LEU A 195 -13.19 -10.32 7.26
CA LEU A 195 -12.54 -10.44 8.57
C LEU A 195 -13.03 -9.37 9.55
N LEU A 196 -13.11 -8.12 9.11
CA LEU A 196 -13.55 -7.01 9.96
C LEU A 196 -15.07 -7.04 10.22
N SER A 197 -15.88 -7.50 9.26
CA SER A 197 -17.34 -7.63 9.42
C SER A 197 -17.73 -8.66 10.48
N GLY A 198 -16.95 -9.74 10.62
CA GLY A 198 -17.14 -10.72 11.70
C GLY A 198 -16.97 -10.14 13.11
N ARG A 199 -16.15 -9.09 13.26
CA ARG A 199 -15.95 -8.38 14.54
C ARG A 199 -17.10 -7.45 14.88
N ASN A 200 -17.66 -6.76 13.89
CA ASN A 200 -18.78 -5.83 14.11
C ASN A 200 -20.08 -6.56 14.53
N ALA A 201 -20.19 -7.86 14.27
CA ALA A 201 -21.33 -8.69 14.67
C ALA A 201 -21.22 -9.28 16.09
N THR A 202 -20.03 -9.26 16.72
CA THR A 202 -19.79 -9.84 18.06
C THR A 202 -19.68 -8.80 19.17
N GLY A 203 -19.75 -7.51 18.84
CA GLY A 203 -19.85 -6.40 19.78
C GLY A 203 -21.29 -6.04 20.15
N THR A 204 -21.99 -6.92 20.89
CA THR A 204 -23.19 -6.59 21.68
C THR A 204 -23.15 -7.27 23.03
#